data_AF-A0A9D5WBS4-F1
#
_entry.id   AF-A0A9D5WBS4-F1
#
_cell.length_a   1.000
_cell.length_b   1.000
_cell.length_c   1.000
_cell.angle_alpha   90.00
_cell.angle_beta   90.00
_cell.angle_gamma   90.00
#
_symmetry.space_group_name_H-M   'P 1'
#
loop_
_entity.id
_entity.type
_entity.pdbx_description
1 polymer ?
#
loop_
_entity_poly.entity_id
_entity_poly.type
_entity_poly.pdbx_seq_one_letter_code
_entity_poly.pdbx_strand_id
1 'polypeptide(L)'
;MKKLIKSLSVILAILIFTSSVFATQNGGIVEKREEKINANNANVKPEKTEMVSKDKTTMKLVEDNKGHIDFGKYGKFDKYMSKIDTEKKTIDITLKVTNNQKVEVEHQDGEIGEVVLLIDGSNSMKVNKVAELGGKTRAEVVYDAATKLVDSLFERNPKIKVGVVEFATTTNPKEEGQGNDAKQITAGLETDKEKVKEAINTIRTDSMGPRTNIQEGLQKADKLLDTSTDKNTKKAIVVLTDAIPNTASGVSFDTYSDKSAVPTRKELERVKTKGTKVISMLIDMKDEPIRISQEDPKPTYKQKAEQIFGTTTNPVAGPVYYVEDSGITKTVTEEILKEIAPEKTIITSYTLTNIVIKDYFPDNIVKNFDYVEITKATKGTATSEIDKKDNSITWTIPELKPNEEGTLTYKLKLKDNIEKSIIGINLPTNKKVTIDYEENGKKQDPKETPKSPIVALDMVPNKPLPQTGNYTIYTISIMIGLALAIGVGFKIKSKN
;
A
#
# COMPACT_ATOMS: atom_id res chain seq x y z
N MET A 1 41.57 -18.80 -15.91
CA MET A 1 41.29 -19.97 -15.05
C MET A 1 40.02 -19.68 -14.26
N LYS A 2 38.89 -20.29 -14.64
CA LYS A 2 38.09 -21.29 -13.87
C LYS A 2 37.55 -20.74 -12.53
N LYS A 3 36.25 -20.71 -12.22
CA LYS A 3 35.08 -21.58 -12.53
C LYS A 3 33.79 -20.72 -12.61
N LEU A 4 32.84 -20.91 -13.53
CA LEU A 4 31.69 -21.87 -13.53
C LEU A 4 30.90 -21.89 -12.19
N ILE A 5 29.59 -21.62 -12.14
CA ILE A 5 28.47 -22.51 -12.58
C ILE A 5 27.14 -21.71 -12.83
N LYS A 6 26.52 -22.01 -13.99
CA LYS A 6 25.10 -22.13 -14.45
C LYS A 6 23.90 -21.62 -13.60
N SER A 7 22.90 -20.99 -14.26
CA SER A 7 21.72 -21.68 -14.89
C SER A 7 20.72 -20.75 -15.65
N LEU A 8 20.17 -21.25 -16.78
CA LEU A 8 18.83 -21.10 -17.46
C LEU A 8 18.10 -19.73 -17.47
N SER A 9 17.39 -19.26 -18.51
CA SER A 9 16.96 -19.72 -19.84
C SER A 9 16.48 -18.49 -20.63
N VAL A 10 16.81 -18.37 -21.92
CA VAL A 10 16.36 -17.29 -22.82
C VAL A 10 15.50 -17.92 -23.92
N ILE A 11 14.24 -17.46 -24.04
CA ILE A 11 13.41 -17.66 -25.24
C ILE A 11 13.28 -16.31 -25.93
N LEU A 12 13.91 -16.19 -27.09
CA LEU A 12 13.76 -15.09 -28.04
C LEU A 12 13.03 -15.65 -29.26
N ALA A 13 11.77 -15.28 -29.44
CA ALA A 13 11.00 -15.61 -30.64
C ALA A 13 11.20 -14.49 -31.69
N ILE A 14 11.79 -14.86 -32.83
CA ILE A 14 11.99 -13.99 -33.99
C ILE A 14 10.71 -14.03 -34.85
N LEU A 15 10.13 -12.85 -35.08
CA LEU A 15 9.10 -12.62 -36.09
C LEU A 15 9.67 -12.84 -37.50
N ILE A 16 8.94 -13.58 -38.34
CA ILE A 16 9.08 -13.50 -39.80
C ILE A 16 7.70 -13.20 -40.38
N PHE A 17 7.54 -11.98 -40.88
CA PHE A 17 6.45 -11.56 -41.75
C PHE A 17 6.69 -12.11 -43.15
N THR A 18 5.68 -12.74 -43.75
CA THR A 18 5.59 -12.89 -45.21
C THR A 18 4.36 -12.14 -45.70
N SER A 19 4.59 -11.06 -46.44
CA SER A 19 3.59 -10.33 -47.20
C SER A 19 3.19 -11.14 -48.44
N SER A 20 1.89 -11.36 -48.62
CA SER A 20 1.33 -11.85 -49.89
C SER A 20 1.08 -10.67 -50.83
N VAL A 21 1.76 -10.71 -51.96
CA VAL A 21 1.60 -9.85 -53.14
C VAL A 21 0.21 -10.08 -53.75
N PHE A 22 -0.58 -9.03 -53.92
CA PHE A 22 -1.74 -9.03 -54.82
C PHE A 22 -1.37 -8.39 -56.16
N ALA A 23 -1.67 -9.11 -57.23
CA ALA A 23 -1.52 -8.64 -58.61
C ALA A 23 -2.67 -7.72 -59.00
N THR A 24 -2.32 -6.58 -59.57
CA THR A 24 -3.20 -5.60 -60.21
C THR A 24 -3.50 -6.02 -61.65
N GLN A 25 -4.76 -5.98 -62.08
CA GLN A 25 -5.11 -5.76 -63.48
C GLN A 25 -6.38 -4.90 -63.64
N ASN A 26 -6.12 -3.67 -64.05
CA ASN A 26 -6.86 -2.74 -64.92
C ASN A 26 -8.40 -2.78 -65.04
N GLY A 27 -8.98 -1.60 -64.80
CA GLY A 27 -9.53 -0.79 -65.89
C GLY A 27 -11.05 -0.85 -66.08
N GLY A 28 -11.78 0.06 -65.43
CA GLY A 28 -13.20 0.30 -65.69
C GLY A 28 -13.59 1.72 -65.29
N ILE A 29 -14.05 2.47 -66.28
CA ILE A 29 -14.37 3.90 -66.29
C ILE A 29 -15.46 4.27 -65.27
N VAL A 30 -15.25 5.39 -64.56
CA VAL A 30 -16.24 6.02 -63.68
C VAL A 30 -17.21 6.83 -64.53
N GLU A 31 -18.41 6.29 -64.77
CA GLU A 31 -19.57 7.09 -65.18
C GLU A 31 -20.44 7.42 -63.96
N LYS A 32 -20.55 8.71 -63.65
CA LYS A 32 -21.58 9.27 -62.77
C LYS A 32 -22.95 8.95 -63.37
N ARG A 33 -23.76 8.14 -62.68
CA ARG A 33 -25.21 8.15 -62.84
C ARG A 33 -25.84 8.86 -61.66
N GLU A 34 -26.51 9.97 -61.96
CA GLU A 34 -27.46 10.63 -61.08
C GLU A 34 -28.66 9.69 -60.86
N GLU A 35 -28.89 9.28 -59.62
CA GLU A 35 -30.16 8.65 -59.24
C GLU A 35 -31.17 9.75 -58.84
N LYS A 36 -32.06 10.07 -59.78
CA LYS A 36 -33.38 10.60 -59.45
C LYS A 36 -34.20 9.46 -58.85
N ILE A 37 -34.50 9.52 -57.55
CA ILE A 37 -35.50 8.64 -56.95
C ILE A 37 -36.82 9.38 -56.82
N ASN A 38 -37.75 8.92 -57.66
CA ASN A 38 -39.16 9.23 -57.66
C ASN A 38 -39.80 8.67 -56.38
N ALA A 39 -40.48 9.52 -55.62
CA ALA A 39 -41.32 9.08 -54.52
C ALA A 39 -42.52 8.30 -55.08
N ASN A 40 -42.64 7.01 -54.72
CA ASN A 40 -43.89 6.26 -54.52
C ASN A 40 -43.60 4.75 -54.56
N ASN A 41 -43.49 4.12 -53.38
CA ASN A 41 -43.98 2.74 -53.19
C ASN A 41 -44.04 2.40 -51.70
N ALA A 42 -45.21 2.64 -51.10
CA ALA A 42 -45.58 2.13 -49.79
C ALA A 42 -46.32 0.80 -49.97
N ASN A 43 -45.60 -0.32 -49.94
CA ASN A 43 -46.06 -1.61 -49.42
C ASN A 43 -44.93 -2.66 -49.51
N VAL A 44 -44.04 -2.65 -48.52
CA VAL A 44 -43.09 -3.76 -48.30
C VAL A 44 -43.56 -4.50 -47.06
N LYS A 45 -44.05 -5.72 -47.26
CA LYS A 45 -44.29 -6.71 -46.21
C LYS A 45 -42.98 -6.90 -45.43
N PRO A 46 -42.97 -6.90 -44.07
CA PRO A 46 -41.72 -7.06 -43.34
C PRO A 46 -41.09 -8.41 -43.70
N GLU A 47 -39.89 -8.38 -44.27
CA GLU A 47 -39.07 -9.57 -44.50
C GLU A 47 -38.87 -10.29 -43.16
N LYS A 48 -39.23 -11.57 -43.13
CA LYS A 48 -39.03 -12.41 -41.95
C LYS A 48 -37.52 -12.59 -41.76
N THR A 49 -36.98 -12.06 -40.66
CA THR A 49 -35.54 -12.18 -40.33
C THR A 49 -35.13 -13.65 -40.29
N GLU A 50 -34.16 -14.03 -41.12
CA GLU A 50 -33.64 -15.40 -41.19
C GLU A 50 -32.80 -15.69 -39.93
N MET A 51 -33.10 -16.79 -39.25
CA MET A 51 -32.43 -17.21 -38.02
C MET A 51 -31.56 -18.45 -38.25
N VAL A 52 -30.43 -18.53 -37.55
CA VAL A 52 -29.50 -19.66 -37.55
C VAL A 52 -29.26 -20.13 -36.11
N SER A 53 -29.16 -21.45 -35.93
CA SER A 53 -28.76 -22.03 -34.63
C SER A 53 -27.29 -21.75 -34.35
N LYS A 54 -26.96 -21.35 -33.11
CA LYS A 54 -25.58 -21.09 -32.68
C LYS A 54 -24.65 -22.29 -32.85
N ASP A 55 -25.16 -23.52 -32.89
CA ASP A 55 -24.33 -24.73 -33.04
C ASP A 55 -23.80 -24.88 -34.48
N LYS A 56 -24.41 -24.17 -35.42
CA LYS A 56 -23.94 -24.05 -36.81
C LYS A 56 -22.96 -22.90 -37.01
N THR A 57 -22.49 -22.26 -35.93
CA THR A 57 -21.54 -21.15 -36.02
C THR A 57 -20.28 -21.39 -35.19
N THR A 58 -19.21 -20.70 -35.55
CA THR A 58 -18.00 -20.54 -34.75
C THR A 58 -17.89 -19.08 -34.30
N MET A 59 -17.15 -18.84 -33.21
CA MET A 59 -16.89 -17.49 -32.69
C MET A 59 -15.39 -17.26 -32.60
N LYS A 60 -14.92 -16.07 -32.96
CA LYS A 60 -13.52 -15.67 -32.82
C LYS A 60 -13.39 -14.23 -32.32
N LEU A 61 -12.29 -13.98 -31.63
CA LEU A 61 -11.83 -12.62 -31.34
C LEU A 61 -11.25 -12.01 -32.62
N VAL A 62 -11.67 -10.79 -32.95
CA VAL A 62 -11.14 -10.03 -34.10
C VAL A 62 -10.15 -8.98 -33.59
N GLU A 63 -10.56 -8.16 -32.63
CA GLU A 63 -9.74 -7.12 -32.02
C GLU A 63 -9.97 -7.07 -30.50
N ASP A 64 -8.89 -6.99 -29.72
CA ASP A 64 -8.94 -6.82 -28.26
C ASP A 64 -8.74 -5.35 -27.85
N ASN A 65 -9.50 -4.45 -28.46
CA ASN A 65 -9.37 -3.03 -28.16
C ASN A 65 -9.85 -2.75 -26.74
N LYS A 66 -9.01 -2.06 -25.96
CA LYS A 66 -9.39 -1.56 -24.64
C LYS A 66 -10.05 -0.19 -24.76
N GLY A 67 -11.24 -0.06 -24.19
CA GLY A 67 -11.87 1.24 -23.96
C GLY A 67 -11.16 1.91 -22.79
N HIS A 68 -10.72 3.15 -22.96
CA HIS A 68 -10.02 3.91 -21.93
C HIS A 68 -10.57 5.34 -21.85
N ILE A 69 -10.76 5.85 -20.63
CA ILE A 69 -11.14 7.23 -20.34
C ILE A 69 -10.35 7.70 -19.11
N ASP A 70 -9.59 8.78 -19.24
CA ASP A 70 -9.17 9.60 -18.11
C ASP A 70 -10.30 10.60 -17.76
N PHE A 71 -10.68 10.69 -16.48
CA PHE A 71 -11.73 11.60 -16.01
C PHE A 71 -11.36 12.26 -14.68
N GLY A 72 -11.75 13.52 -14.50
CA GLY A 72 -11.24 14.37 -13.43
C GLY A 72 -9.72 14.48 -13.48
N LYS A 73 -9.12 14.88 -12.36
CA LYS A 73 -7.67 14.98 -12.22
C LYS A 73 -6.97 13.63 -12.05
N TYR A 74 -7.65 12.65 -11.45
CA TYR A 74 -7.04 11.39 -11.01
C TYR A 74 -7.82 10.13 -11.39
N GLY A 75 -9.02 10.26 -11.95
CA GLY A 75 -9.89 9.16 -12.30
C GLY A 75 -9.46 8.49 -13.60
N LYS A 76 -9.51 7.16 -13.63
CA LYS A 76 -9.33 6.36 -14.84
C LYS A 76 -10.40 5.31 -14.95
N PHE A 77 -10.80 5.04 -16.18
CA PHE A 77 -11.71 3.97 -16.53
C PHE A 77 -11.12 3.12 -17.64
N ASP A 78 -11.25 1.81 -17.49
CA ASP A 78 -10.88 0.81 -18.48
C ASP A 78 -12.04 -0.17 -18.72
N LYS A 79 -12.30 -0.45 -19.99
CA LYS A 79 -13.16 -1.55 -20.46
C LYS A 79 -12.33 -2.52 -21.27
N TYR A 80 -12.37 -3.80 -20.93
CA TYR A 80 -11.63 -4.84 -21.65
C TYR A 80 -12.31 -6.20 -21.55
N MET A 81 -11.96 -7.09 -22.48
CA MET A 81 -12.39 -8.48 -22.43
C MET A 81 -11.51 -9.25 -21.45
N SER A 82 -12.11 -9.79 -20.39
CA SER A 82 -11.38 -10.57 -19.38
C SER A 82 -11.32 -12.05 -19.72
N LYS A 83 -12.29 -12.56 -20.49
CA LYS A 83 -12.30 -13.95 -20.97
C LYS A 83 -13.12 -14.10 -22.26
N ILE A 84 -12.70 -15.04 -23.10
CA ILE A 84 -13.48 -15.53 -24.23
C ILE A 84 -13.52 -17.06 -24.19
N ASP A 85 -14.70 -17.64 -24.40
CA ASP A 85 -14.91 -19.08 -24.57
C ASP A 85 -15.61 -19.27 -25.92
N THR A 86 -14.83 -19.68 -26.93
CA THR A 86 -15.30 -19.82 -28.32
C THR A 86 -16.18 -21.03 -28.53
N GLU A 87 -16.03 -22.07 -27.70
CA GLU A 87 -16.86 -23.28 -27.73
C GLU A 87 -18.26 -22.98 -27.20
N LYS A 88 -18.33 -22.37 -26.01
CA LYS A 88 -19.59 -21.97 -25.38
C LYS A 88 -20.18 -20.68 -25.94
N LYS A 89 -19.41 -19.97 -26.78
CA LYS A 89 -19.77 -18.69 -27.40
C LYS A 89 -20.14 -17.63 -26.36
N THR A 90 -19.28 -17.51 -25.34
CA THR A 90 -19.43 -16.51 -24.26
C THR A 90 -18.22 -15.60 -24.16
N ILE A 91 -18.46 -14.35 -23.80
CA ILE A 91 -17.45 -13.30 -23.63
C ILE A 91 -17.67 -12.65 -22.27
N ASP A 92 -16.62 -12.54 -21.46
CA ASP A 92 -16.64 -11.81 -20.20
C ASP A 92 -15.97 -10.46 -20.40
N ILE A 93 -16.68 -9.41 -20.03
CA ILE A 93 -16.25 -8.01 -20.14
C ILE A 93 -16.10 -7.45 -18.74
N THR A 94 -14.98 -6.79 -18.48
CA THR A 94 -14.71 -6.11 -17.22
C THR A 94 -14.64 -4.61 -17.45
N LEU A 95 -15.40 -3.87 -16.64
CA LEU A 95 -15.30 -2.44 -16.44
C LEU A 95 -14.50 -2.20 -15.16
N LYS A 96 -13.50 -1.35 -15.19
CA LYS A 96 -12.66 -0.98 -14.04
C LYS A 96 -12.59 0.53 -13.92
N VAL A 97 -12.77 1.06 -12.71
CA VAL A 97 -12.42 2.44 -12.37
C VAL A 97 -11.32 2.48 -11.33
N THR A 98 -10.44 3.47 -11.42
CA THR A 98 -9.46 3.77 -10.38
C THR A 98 -9.40 5.25 -10.08
N ASN A 99 -9.12 5.60 -8.82
CA ASN A 99 -8.71 6.95 -8.44
C ASN A 99 -7.22 6.91 -8.06
N ASN A 100 -6.38 7.45 -8.94
CA ASN A 100 -4.91 7.43 -8.77
C ASN A 100 -4.39 8.63 -7.95
N GLN A 101 -5.26 9.29 -7.20
CA GLN A 101 -4.86 10.37 -6.30
C GLN A 101 -3.97 9.81 -5.20
N LYS A 102 -2.79 10.43 -5.05
CA LYS A 102 -1.94 10.14 -3.89
C LYS A 102 -2.60 10.70 -2.64
N VAL A 103 -2.56 9.93 -1.57
CA VAL A 103 -2.92 10.42 -0.25
C VAL A 103 -1.79 11.31 0.24
N GLU A 104 -2.08 12.60 0.42
CA GLU A 104 -1.19 13.51 1.13
C GLU A 104 -1.58 13.50 2.61
N VAL A 105 -0.61 13.13 3.43
CA VAL A 105 -0.71 13.20 4.88
C VAL A 105 0.17 14.37 5.28
N GLU A 106 -0.44 15.43 5.79
CA GLU A 106 0.33 16.48 6.45
C GLU A 106 0.24 16.30 7.96
N HIS A 107 1.41 16.38 8.58
CA HIS A 107 1.53 16.76 9.98
C HIS A 107 1.39 18.26 10.01
N GLN A 108 0.50 18.77 10.86
CA GLN A 108 0.26 20.21 10.90
C GLN A 108 1.54 20.91 11.38
N ASP A 109 1.85 22.05 10.75
CA ASP A 109 2.96 22.88 11.22
C ASP A 109 2.78 23.21 12.70
N GLY A 110 3.83 23.01 13.49
CA GLY A 110 3.79 23.17 14.95
C GLY A 110 3.38 21.92 15.74
N GLU A 111 3.32 20.73 15.14
CA GLU A 111 3.28 19.45 15.85
C GLU A 111 4.69 18.98 16.28
N ILE A 112 4.77 17.90 17.08
CA ILE A 112 6.04 17.34 17.53
C ILE A 112 6.70 16.58 16.38
N GLY A 113 7.80 17.12 15.86
CA GLY A 113 8.61 16.48 14.82
C GLY A 113 9.95 15.97 15.33
N GLU A 114 10.33 16.26 16.58
CA GLU A 114 11.59 15.81 17.18
C GLU A 114 11.38 15.23 18.56
N VAL A 115 11.86 14.00 18.77
CA VAL A 115 11.63 13.24 19.99
C VAL A 115 12.94 12.64 20.47
N VAL A 116 13.18 12.67 21.78
CA VAL A 116 14.20 11.82 22.41
C VAL A 116 13.52 10.81 23.33
N LEU A 117 13.78 9.53 23.09
CA LEU A 117 13.42 8.46 24.01
C LEU A 117 14.48 8.40 25.11
N LEU A 118 14.09 8.73 26.34
CA LEU A 118 14.91 8.68 27.54
C LEU A 118 14.55 7.44 28.35
N ILE A 119 15.38 6.40 28.26
CA ILE A 119 15.08 5.06 28.75
C ILE A 119 15.92 4.73 29.97
N ASP A 120 15.27 4.30 31.05
CA ASP A 120 15.94 3.91 32.28
C ASP A 120 16.69 2.58 32.12
N GLY A 121 18.00 2.65 32.35
CA GLY A 121 18.95 1.54 32.26
C GLY A 121 19.32 0.90 33.60
N SER A 122 18.66 1.30 34.70
CA SER A 122 19.00 0.89 36.06
C SER A 122 18.71 -0.59 36.34
N ASN A 123 19.29 -1.09 37.45
CA ASN A 123 19.15 -2.51 37.80
C ASN A 123 17.70 -2.91 38.15
N SER A 124 16.87 -2.01 38.70
CA SER A 124 15.46 -2.32 39.00
C SER A 124 14.69 -2.72 37.75
N MET A 125 14.98 -2.05 36.63
CA MET A 125 14.41 -2.36 35.32
C MET A 125 14.89 -3.69 34.76
N LYS A 126 16.20 -3.99 34.88
CA LYS A 126 16.88 -5.08 34.15
C LYS A 126 16.98 -6.42 34.89
N VAL A 127 16.88 -6.44 36.22
CA VAL A 127 17.18 -7.65 37.00
C VAL A 127 15.92 -8.40 37.42
N ASN A 128 14.88 -7.68 37.84
CA ASN A 128 13.71 -8.29 38.46
C ASN A 128 12.72 -8.80 37.39
N LYS A 129 12.46 -10.11 37.42
CA LYS A 129 11.40 -10.72 36.60
C LYS A 129 10.05 -10.50 37.26
N VAL A 130 9.07 -10.06 36.48
CA VAL A 130 7.71 -9.80 36.93
C VAL A 130 6.79 -10.90 36.40
N ALA A 131 6.05 -11.55 37.31
CA ALA A 131 5.18 -12.68 36.95
C ALA A 131 4.06 -12.25 35.98
N GLU A 132 3.45 -11.08 36.18
CA GLU A 132 2.38 -10.58 35.30
C GLU A 132 2.87 -10.23 33.88
N LEU A 133 4.17 -9.97 33.73
CA LEU A 133 4.82 -9.76 32.44
C LEU A 133 5.29 -11.07 31.78
N GLY A 134 4.78 -12.22 32.24
CA GLY A 134 5.15 -13.53 31.71
C GLY A 134 6.57 -13.94 32.06
N GLY A 135 7.10 -13.46 33.20
CA GLY A 135 8.47 -13.72 33.63
C GLY A 135 9.54 -12.89 32.91
N LYS A 136 9.13 -11.86 32.17
CA LYS A 136 10.00 -10.81 31.63
C LYS A 136 10.33 -9.76 32.71
N THR A 137 11.40 -9.03 32.48
CA THR A 137 11.76 -7.82 33.22
C THR A 137 11.01 -6.61 32.67
N ARG A 138 10.92 -5.52 33.47
CA ARG A 138 10.33 -4.25 33.01
C ARG A 138 11.08 -3.67 31.83
N ALA A 139 12.42 -3.75 31.86
CA ALA A 139 13.31 -3.36 30.78
C ALA A 139 12.90 -4.03 29.45
N GLU A 140 12.79 -5.35 29.42
CA GLU A 140 12.43 -6.09 28.20
C GLU A 140 11.10 -5.60 27.59
N VAL A 141 10.08 -5.40 28.42
CA VAL A 141 8.76 -4.93 27.96
C VAL A 141 8.82 -3.47 27.49
N VAL A 142 9.56 -2.60 28.20
CA VAL A 142 9.76 -1.20 27.79
C VAL A 142 10.52 -1.12 26.47
N TYR A 143 11.55 -1.93 26.25
CA TYR A 143 12.27 -1.95 24.97
C TYR A 143 11.36 -2.43 23.83
N ASP A 144 10.61 -3.52 24.03
CA ASP A 144 9.65 -4.01 23.03
C ASP A 144 8.58 -2.95 22.69
N ALA A 145 8.06 -2.25 23.71
CA ALA A 145 7.07 -1.21 23.53
C ALA A 145 7.65 0.05 22.84
N ALA A 146 8.85 0.46 23.22
CA ALA A 146 9.56 1.58 22.58
C ALA A 146 9.88 1.30 21.11
N THR A 147 10.29 0.08 20.77
CA THR A 147 10.47 -0.36 19.37
C THR A 147 9.18 -0.24 18.56
N LYS A 148 8.03 -0.64 19.13
CA LYS A 148 6.72 -0.48 18.48
C LYS A 148 6.32 0.99 18.35
N LEU A 149 6.57 1.81 19.38
CA LEU A 149 6.34 3.25 19.31
C LEU A 149 7.12 3.88 18.15
N VAL A 150 8.39 3.51 17.96
CA VAL A 150 9.20 3.97 16.82
C VAL A 150 8.54 3.63 15.48
N ASP A 151 8.07 2.39 15.29
CA ASP A 151 7.35 2.03 14.07
C ASP A 151 6.12 2.92 13.84
N SER A 152 5.29 3.09 14.86
CA SER A 152 4.08 3.91 14.76
C SER A 152 4.38 5.40 14.56
N LEU A 153 5.45 5.93 15.16
CA LEU A 153 5.87 7.32 14.99
C LEU A 153 6.27 7.60 13.54
N PHE A 154 7.08 6.74 12.92
CA PHE A 154 7.49 6.92 11.52
C PHE A 154 6.36 6.61 10.53
N GLU A 155 5.45 5.69 10.88
CA GLU A 155 4.23 5.48 10.09
C GLU A 155 3.33 6.71 10.13
N ARG A 156 3.14 7.31 11.33
CA ARG A 156 2.33 8.51 11.49
C ARG A 156 3.01 9.70 10.85
N ASN A 157 4.23 10.03 11.25
CA ASN A 157 5.03 11.14 10.77
C ASN A 157 6.33 10.65 10.09
N PRO A 158 6.34 10.49 8.76
CA PRO A 158 7.55 10.07 8.04
C PRO A 158 8.73 11.04 8.13
N LYS A 159 8.52 12.28 8.60
CA LYS A 159 9.56 13.29 8.78
C LYS A 159 10.05 13.41 10.22
N ILE A 160 9.50 12.62 11.15
CA ILE A 160 9.90 12.68 12.56
C ILE A 160 11.38 12.31 12.71
N LYS A 161 12.07 13.01 13.61
CA LYS A 161 13.44 12.68 13.99
C LYS A 161 13.46 12.18 15.41
N VAL A 162 14.13 11.06 15.64
CA VAL A 162 14.13 10.40 16.95
C VAL A 162 15.56 10.16 17.42
N GLY A 163 15.86 10.59 18.65
CA GLY A 163 17.08 10.27 19.38
C GLY A 163 16.82 9.28 20.51
N VAL A 164 17.87 8.62 20.99
CA VAL A 164 17.79 7.69 22.14
C VAL A 164 18.89 8.02 23.15
N VAL A 165 18.48 8.13 24.41
CA VAL A 165 19.36 8.30 25.57
C VAL A 165 19.01 7.23 26.61
N GLU A 166 20.03 6.55 27.12
CA GLU A 166 19.92 5.68 28.29
C GLU A 166 20.37 6.46 29.52
N PHE A 167 19.71 6.27 30.66
CA PHE A 167 20.14 6.88 31.92
C PHE A 167 20.01 5.92 33.10
N ALA A 168 20.95 6.04 34.02
CA ALA A 168 21.09 5.36 35.31
C ALA A 168 22.47 5.76 35.85
N THR A 169 22.84 5.40 37.08
CA THR A 169 24.22 5.67 37.51
C THR A 169 25.24 4.98 36.61
N THR A 170 26.44 5.51 36.50
CA THR A 170 27.58 4.77 35.95
C THR A 170 27.88 3.50 36.76
N THR A 171 28.55 2.52 36.13
CA THR A 171 29.00 1.29 36.78
C THR A 171 30.15 1.52 37.76
N ASN A 172 30.81 2.69 37.71
CA ASN A 172 31.83 3.12 38.67
C ASN A 172 31.19 3.91 39.82
N PRO A 173 31.06 3.37 41.04
CA PRO A 173 30.39 4.07 42.15
C PRO A 173 31.05 5.40 42.56
N LYS A 174 32.31 5.65 42.19
CA LYS A 174 33.02 6.91 42.46
C LYS A 174 32.58 8.06 41.55
N GLU A 175 31.90 7.75 40.47
CA GLU A 175 31.40 8.70 39.47
C GLU A 175 29.88 8.90 39.58
N GLU A 176 29.21 8.28 40.57
CA GLU A 176 27.77 8.47 40.82
C GLU A 176 27.45 9.94 41.08
N GLY A 177 26.41 10.45 40.41
CA GLY A 177 26.02 11.85 40.47
C GLY A 177 26.82 12.75 39.52
N GLN A 178 27.44 12.18 38.48
CA GLN A 178 28.18 12.92 37.46
C GLN A 178 27.61 12.64 36.06
N GLY A 179 28.12 13.34 35.04
CA GLY A 179 27.60 13.26 33.67
C GLY A 179 27.70 11.89 32.98
N ASN A 180 28.41 10.93 33.58
CA ASN A 180 28.45 9.54 33.10
C ASN A 180 27.20 8.73 33.50
N ASP A 181 26.29 9.32 34.27
CA ASP A 181 24.99 8.74 34.63
C ASP A 181 23.95 8.82 33.49
N ALA A 182 24.36 9.25 32.29
CA ALA A 182 23.54 9.20 31.09
C ALA A 182 24.40 8.98 29.84
N LYS A 183 23.93 8.13 28.94
CA LYS A 183 24.58 7.80 27.67
C LYS A 183 23.67 8.18 26.52
N GLN A 184 24.20 8.98 25.60
CA GLN A 184 23.55 9.18 24.31
C GLN A 184 23.89 7.98 23.44
N ILE A 185 22.87 7.30 22.90
CA ILE A 185 23.03 6.05 22.15
C ILE A 185 22.99 6.31 20.65
N THR A 186 22.09 7.20 20.18
CA THR A 186 22.11 7.66 18.79
C THR A 186 23.15 8.76 18.59
N ALA A 187 23.82 8.82 17.44
CA ALA A 187 24.82 9.86 17.16
C ALA A 187 24.21 11.27 17.05
N GLY A 188 22.93 11.33 16.66
CA GLY A 188 22.11 12.55 16.59
C GLY A 188 20.63 12.21 16.66
N LEU A 189 19.78 13.11 16.15
CA LEU A 189 18.38 12.80 15.88
C LEU A 189 18.29 12.06 14.53
N GLU A 190 17.88 10.79 14.58
CA GLU A 190 17.83 9.93 13.41
C GLU A 190 16.51 10.07 12.64
N THR A 191 16.60 10.10 11.32
CA THR A 191 15.46 10.04 10.39
C THR A 191 15.21 8.63 9.86
N ASP A 192 16.04 7.66 10.26
CA ASP A 192 15.92 6.26 9.89
C ASP A 192 15.46 5.46 11.11
N LYS A 193 14.24 4.93 11.04
CA LYS A 193 13.65 4.17 12.13
C LYS A 193 14.45 2.93 12.51
N GLU A 194 15.17 2.31 11.58
CA GLU A 194 15.93 1.09 11.87
C GLU A 194 17.16 1.42 12.73
N LYS A 195 17.82 2.56 12.50
CA LYS A 195 18.90 3.05 13.37
C LYS A 195 18.43 3.35 14.79
N VAL A 196 17.21 3.88 14.95
CA VAL A 196 16.61 4.13 16.27
C VAL A 196 16.35 2.80 16.98
N LYS A 197 15.87 1.78 16.26
CA LYS A 197 15.67 0.43 16.83
C LYS A 197 16.98 -0.25 17.20
N GLU A 198 18.02 -0.09 16.39
CA GLU A 198 19.38 -0.55 16.70
C GLU A 198 19.93 0.12 17.97
N ALA A 199 19.67 1.42 18.16
CA ALA A 199 20.01 2.12 19.40
C ALA A 199 19.26 1.53 20.61
N ILE A 200 17.95 1.28 20.51
CA ILE A 200 17.19 0.60 21.57
C ILE A 200 17.75 -0.80 21.85
N ASN A 201 18.13 -1.55 20.81
CA ASN A 201 18.73 -2.87 20.97
C ASN A 201 20.10 -2.81 21.65
N THR A 202 20.88 -1.74 21.45
CA THR A 202 22.16 -1.53 22.13
C THR A 202 21.96 -1.43 23.65
N ILE A 203 20.93 -0.70 24.10
CA ILE A 203 20.56 -0.57 25.52
C ILE A 203 20.26 -1.93 26.16
N ARG A 204 19.65 -2.87 25.42
CA ARG A 204 19.30 -4.22 25.94
C ARG A 204 20.51 -4.97 26.50
N THR A 205 21.66 -4.73 25.91
CA THR A 205 22.93 -5.37 26.29
C THR A 205 23.87 -4.43 27.03
N ASP A 206 23.55 -3.14 27.14
CA ASP A 206 24.39 -2.18 27.84
C ASP A 206 24.28 -2.35 29.35
N SER A 207 25.38 -2.00 30.02
CA SER A 207 25.51 -2.03 31.46
C SER A 207 25.60 -0.61 32.01
N MET A 208 24.62 -0.30 32.86
CA MET A 208 24.64 0.86 33.74
C MET A 208 24.57 0.38 35.19
N GLY A 209 24.88 1.26 36.11
CA GLY A 209 24.82 1.03 37.55
C GLY A 209 23.39 0.95 38.09
N PRO A 210 23.27 0.67 39.40
CA PRO A 210 22.01 0.25 40.01
C PRO A 210 20.99 1.37 40.25
N ARG A 211 21.38 2.64 40.17
CA ARG A 211 20.61 3.78 40.64
C ARG A 211 20.11 4.68 39.51
N THR A 212 19.22 5.60 39.84
CA THR A 212 18.41 6.34 38.86
C THR A 212 18.73 7.83 38.92
N ASN A 213 19.40 8.37 37.89
CA ASN A 213 19.71 9.79 37.75
C ASN A 213 18.90 10.43 36.62
N ILE A 214 17.65 10.77 36.90
CA ILE A 214 16.74 11.35 35.89
C ILE A 214 17.23 12.74 35.45
N GLN A 215 17.83 13.51 36.36
CA GLN A 215 18.35 14.84 36.05
C GLN A 215 19.41 14.80 34.94
N GLU A 216 20.43 13.96 35.07
CA GLU A 216 21.49 13.82 34.05
C GLU A 216 20.91 13.28 32.73
N GLY A 217 19.96 12.35 32.80
CA GLY A 217 19.22 11.85 31.64
C GLY A 217 18.50 12.96 30.86
N LEU A 218 17.75 13.82 31.58
CA LEU A 218 17.06 14.97 30.98
C LEU A 218 18.03 15.98 30.38
N GLN A 219 19.14 16.27 31.05
CA GLN A 219 20.18 17.17 30.53
C GLN A 219 20.81 16.62 29.25
N LYS A 220 21.05 15.31 29.18
CA LYS A 220 21.61 14.66 27.99
C LYS A 220 20.62 14.65 26.83
N ALA A 221 19.35 14.35 27.11
CA ALA A 221 18.28 14.39 26.11
C ALA A 221 18.03 15.80 25.58
N ASP A 222 18.03 16.82 26.44
CA ASP A 222 17.91 18.23 26.03
C ASP A 222 19.10 18.67 25.17
N LYS A 223 20.34 18.28 25.53
CA LYS A 223 21.53 18.54 24.71
C LYS A 223 21.44 17.88 23.33
N LEU A 224 20.89 16.67 23.24
CA LEU A 224 20.67 15.99 21.96
C LEU A 224 19.62 16.72 21.11
N LEU A 225 18.54 17.21 21.72
CA LEU A 225 17.55 18.04 21.04
C LEU A 225 18.11 19.39 20.58
N ASP A 226 19.07 19.96 21.30
CA ASP A 226 19.76 21.21 20.94
C ASP A 226 20.66 21.06 19.70
N THR A 227 20.95 19.84 19.22
CA THR A 227 21.67 19.64 17.94
C THR A 227 20.79 19.90 16.71
N SER A 228 19.47 20.03 16.90
CA SER A 228 18.55 20.31 15.80
C SER A 228 18.70 21.72 15.23
N THR A 229 18.62 21.82 13.91
CA THR A 229 18.55 23.09 13.17
C THR A 229 17.13 23.45 12.72
N ASP A 230 16.13 22.59 12.98
CA ASP A 230 14.75 22.79 12.56
C ASP A 230 14.06 23.83 13.46
N LYS A 231 13.56 24.91 12.86
CA LYS A 231 12.97 26.04 13.60
C LYS A 231 11.45 25.94 13.77
N ASN A 232 10.78 25.04 13.04
CA ASN A 232 9.32 24.99 12.94
C ASN A 232 8.71 23.71 13.56
N THR A 233 9.47 22.99 14.37
CA THR A 233 9.05 21.72 14.97
C THR A 233 8.98 21.83 16.50
N LYS A 234 7.95 21.24 17.11
CA LYS A 234 7.94 21.06 18.57
C LYS A 234 8.81 19.87 18.95
N LYS A 235 9.39 19.96 20.15
CA LYS A 235 10.32 18.96 20.68
C LYS A 235 9.68 18.21 21.85
N ALA A 236 9.96 16.93 21.98
CA ALA A 236 9.54 16.14 23.12
C ALA A 236 10.64 15.24 23.67
N ILE A 237 10.61 15.00 24.99
CA ILE A 237 11.37 13.96 25.67
C ILE A 237 10.37 12.96 26.25
N VAL A 238 10.58 11.68 25.99
CA VAL A 238 9.76 10.59 26.53
C VAL A 238 10.56 9.87 27.61
N VAL A 239 10.18 10.01 28.87
CA VAL A 239 10.84 9.36 30.02
C VAL A 239 10.15 8.04 30.32
N LEU A 240 10.89 6.93 30.25
CA LEU A 240 10.39 5.58 30.54
C LEU A 240 11.19 4.98 31.71
N THR A 241 10.59 4.88 32.89
CA THR A 241 11.28 4.46 34.14
C THR A 241 10.35 3.71 35.09
N ASP A 242 10.92 2.88 35.96
CA ASP A 242 10.21 2.26 37.10
C ASP A 242 10.59 2.88 38.46
N ALA A 243 11.25 4.04 38.45
CA ALA A 243 11.82 4.63 39.65
C ALA A 243 11.66 6.16 39.70
N ILE A 244 11.75 6.67 40.93
CA ILE A 244 12.04 8.07 41.24
C ILE A 244 13.56 8.23 41.45
N PRO A 245 14.13 9.44 41.28
CA PRO A 245 15.57 9.64 41.40
C PRO A 245 16.07 9.37 42.82
N ASN A 246 17.17 8.63 42.92
CA ASN A 246 17.94 8.37 44.15
C ASN A 246 19.42 8.78 44.01
N THR A 247 19.68 9.63 43.03
CA THR A 247 20.92 10.35 42.75
C THR A 247 20.56 11.57 41.89
N ALA A 248 21.48 12.52 41.81
CA ALA A 248 21.37 13.75 41.03
C ALA A 248 22.78 14.32 40.80
N SER A 249 22.93 15.36 39.98
CA SER A 249 24.24 16.01 39.77
C SER A 249 24.83 16.46 41.12
N GLY A 250 26.00 15.92 41.48
CA GLY A 250 26.70 16.18 42.74
C GLY A 250 26.12 15.47 43.97
N VAL A 251 25.16 14.55 43.80
CA VAL A 251 24.52 13.80 44.88
C VAL A 251 24.74 12.32 44.65
N SER A 252 25.37 11.64 45.59
CA SER A 252 25.55 10.19 45.56
C SER A 252 24.88 9.56 46.78
N PHE A 253 24.39 8.34 46.62
CA PHE A 253 23.78 7.54 47.67
C PHE A 253 22.58 8.20 48.37
N ASP A 254 21.75 8.92 47.61
CA ASP A 254 20.54 9.50 48.19
C ASP A 254 19.54 8.42 48.60
N THR A 255 18.77 8.74 49.64
CA THR A 255 17.74 7.86 50.20
C THR A 255 16.35 8.39 49.87
N TYR A 256 16.17 8.85 48.62
CA TYR A 256 14.93 9.44 48.10
C TYR A 256 14.53 10.72 48.85
N SER A 257 15.49 11.61 49.06
CA SER A 257 15.28 12.89 49.71
C SER A 257 15.16 14.04 48.70
N ASP A 258 14.91 15.24 49.22
CA ASP A 258 14.90 16.46 48.41
C ASP A 258 16.24 16.75 47.69
N LYS A 259 17.35 16.12 48.11
CA LYS A 259 18.65 16.26 47.44
C LYS A 259 18.61 15.77 46.00
N SER A 260 17.84 14.71 45.70
CA SER A 260 17.67 14.22 44.33
C SER A 260 16.34 14.64 43.70
N ALA A 261 15.29 14.81 44.50
CA ALA A 261 13.98 15.21 44.01
C ALA A 261 13.96 16.66 43.48
N VAL A 262 14.52 17.62 44.23
CA VAL A 262 14.47 19.04 43.86
C VAL A 262 15.26 19.34 42.58
N PRO A 263 16.50 18.87 42.39
CA PRO A 263 17.22 19.09 41.13
C PRO A 263 16.52 18.47 39.92
N THR A 264 15.96 17.28 40.06
CA THR A 264 15.21 16.62 38.98
C THR A 264 13.97 17.42 38.59
N ARG A 265 13.19 17.89 39.57
CA ARG A 265 12.03 18.76 39.29
C ARG A 265 12.44 20.06 38.60
N LYS A 266 13.49 20.72 39.08
CA LYS A 266 14.00 21.95 38.45
C LYS A 266 14.42 21.71 37.00
N GLU A 267 15.00 20.55 36.71
CA GLU A 267 15.39 20.20 35.35
C GLU A 267 14.17 19.97 34.44
N LEU A 268 13.12 19.31 34.94
CA LEU A 268 11.83 19.21 34.24
C LEU A 268 11.24 20.59 33.92
N GLU A 269 11.22 21.49 34.91
CA GLU A 269 10.74 22.88 34.76
C GLU A 269 11.60 23.67 33.75
N ARG A 270 12.92 23.46 33.76
CA ARG A 270 13.86 24.07 32.80
C ARG A 270 13.58 23.63 31.36
N VAL A 271 13.44 22.32 31.15
CA VAL A 271 13.13 21.74 29.82
C VAL A 271 11.76 22.23 29.33
N LYS A 272 10.75 22.29 30.20
CA LYS A 272 9.44 22.87 29.89
C LYS A 272 9.55 24.34 29.47
N THR A 273 10.34 25.14 30.21
CA THR A 273 10.50 26.57 29.94
C THR A 273 11.17 26.83 28.58
N LYS A 274 12.00 25.90 28.09
CA LYS A 274 12.55 25.91 26.72
C LYS A 274 11.50 25.61 25.63
N GLY A 275 10.29 25.17 25.99
CA GLY A 275 9.24 24.78 25.06
C GLY A 275 9.26 23.29 24.67
N THR A 276 10.12 22.48 25.30
CA THR A 276 10.16 21.02 25.10
C THR A 276 9.13 20.35 26.00
N LYS A 277 8.26 19.52 25.42
CA LYS A 277 7.27 18.72 26.16
C LYS A 277 7.95 17.51 26.79
N VAL A 278 7.78 17.27 28.09
CA VAL A 278 8.28 16.04 28.73
C VAL A 278 7.09 15.12 29.01
N ILE A 279 7.07 13.96 28.37
CA ILE A 279 6.05 12.93 28.55
C ILE A 279 6.67 11.84 29.41
N SER A 280 6.14 11.58 30.60
CA SER A 280 6.74 10.68 31.57
C SER A 280 5.84 9.48 31.85
N MET A 281 6.41 8.28 31.84
CA MET A 281 5.76 7.08 32.34
C MET A 281 6.60 6.51 33.48
N LEU A 282 5.97 6.40 34.65
CA LEU A 282 6.55 5.81 35.84
C LEU A 282 5.78 4.54 36.19
N ILE A 283 6.52 3.42 36.25
CA ILE A 283 5.98 2.09 36.46
C ILE A 283 5.96 1.77 37.95
N ASP A 284 4.83 1.26 38.45
CA ASP A 284 4.68 0.69 39.79
C ASP A 284 5.00 1.67 40.95
N MET A 285 4.54 2.93 40.82
CA MET A 285 4.67 3.94 41.87
C MET A 285 3.67 3.69 43.00
N LYS A 286 4.04 2.83 43.95
CA LYS A 286 3.19 2.42 45.08
C LYS A 286 3.05 3.47 46.18
N ASP A 287 1.97 3.33 46.94
CA ASP A 287 1.67 4.07 48.17
C ASP A 287 2.35 3.46 49.43
N GLU A 288 3.35 2.58 49.25
CA GLU A 288 4.12 2.01 50.35
C GLU A 288 5.24 2.96 50.81
N PRO A 289 5.47 3.11 52.14
CA PRO A 289 6.57 3.92 52.65
C PRO A 289 7.93 3.41 52.19
N ILE A 290 8.77 4.33 51.72
CA ILE A 290 10.14 4.05 51.30
C ILE A 290 10.98 3.71 52.53
N ARG A 291 11.21 2.42 52.77
CA ARG A 291 11.85 1.93 54.00
C ARG A 291 13.24 2.54 54.25
N ILE A 292 14.02 2.77 53.20
CA ILE A 292 15.38 3.30 53.31
C ILE A 292 15.43 4.82 53.50
N SER A 293 14.30 5.51 53.30
CA SER A 293 14.24 6.97 53.46
C SER A 293 14.50 7.37 54.91
N GLN A 294 15.27 8.45 55.06
CA GLN A 294 15.61 9.04 56.34
C GLN A 294 14.66 10.18 56.75
N GLU A 295 13.63 10.48 55.93
CA GLU A 295 12.61 11.48 56.25
C GLU A 295 11.59 10.92 57.27
N ASP A 296 11.03 11.81 58.12
CA ASP A 296 9.98 11.49 59.10
C ASP A 296 8.82 12.49 58.99
N PRO A 297 7.58 12.05 58.64
CA PRO A 297 7.22 10.67 58.28
C PRO A 297 7.89 10.20 56.98
N LYS A 298 8.10 8.88 56.85
CA LYS A 298 8.67 8.30 55.61
C LYS A 298 7.71 8.51 54.43
N PRO A 299 8.16 9.11 53.32
CA PRO A 299 7.33 9.30 52.14
C PRO A 299 7.09 7.97 51.40
N THR A 300 6.08 7.94 50.55
CA THR A 300 5.85 6.84 49.59
C THR A 300 6.52 7.13 48.24
N TYR A 301 6.71 6.09 47.43
CA TYR A 301 7.21 6.25 46.05
C TYR A 301 6.31 7.17 45.23
N LYS A 302 4.99 6.99 45.33
CA LYS A 302 4.00 7.84 44.66
C LYS A 302 4.05 9.29 45.12
N GLN A 303 4.15 9.56 46.42
CA GLN A 303 4.25 10.92 46.95
C GLN A 303 5.48 11.66 46.40
N LYS A 304 6.65 11.01 46.39
CA LYS A 304 7.86 11.60 45.81
C LYS A 304 7.75 11.75 44.29
N ALA A 305 7.12 10.79 43.60
CA ALA A 305 6.89 10.90 42.17
C ALA A 305 6.00 12.11 41.83
N GLU A 306 4.89 12.30 42.55
CA GLU A 306 3.99 13.44 42.39
C GLU A 306 4.65 14.77 42.79
N GLN A 307 5.54 14.76 43.79
CA GLN A 307 6.38 15.91 44.14
C GLN A 307 7.28 16.32 42.96
N ILE A 308 7.79 15.38 42.17
CA ILE A 308 8.77 15.64 41.11
C ILE A 308 8.10 15.91 39.76
N PHE A 309 7.17 15.05 39.35
CA PHE A 309 6.54 15.05 38.03
C PHE A 309 5.15 15.67 38.02
N GLY A 310 4.53 15.89 39.19
CA GLY A 310 3.16 16.36 39.32
C GLY A 310 2.14 15.22 39.26
N THR A 311 0.86 15.56 39.18
CA THR A 311 -0.21 14.56 39.04
C THR A 311 -0.65 14.44 37.58
N THR A 312 -1.39 13.39 37.23
CA THR A 312 -1.97 13.23 35.88
C THR A 312 -2.82 14.44 35.46
N THR A 313 -3.45 15.13 36.43
CA THR A 313 -4.27 16.33 36.20
C THR A 313 -3.47 17.64 36.27
N ASN A 314 -2.34 17.66 36.97
CA ASN A 314 -1.49 18.84 37.13
C ASN A 314 0.00 18.46 36.98
N PRO A 315 0.44 18.14 35.75
CA PRO A 315 1.82 17.74 35.50
C PRO A 315 2.80 18.93 35.57
N VAL A 316 4.04 18.63 35.95
CA VAL A 316 5.11 19.64 36.02
C VAL A 316 5.56 20.08 34.62
N ALA A 317 5.95 19.16 33.74
CA ALA A 317 6.55 19.49 32.43
C ALA A 317 5.78 18.98 31.20
N GLY A 318 4.86 18.05 31.40
CA GLY A 318 3.99 17.47 30.37
C GLY A 318 3.33 16.20 30.91
N PRO A 319 2.51 15.51 30.11
CA PRO A 319 1.72 14.37 30.57
C PRO A 319 2.55 13.36 31.36
N VAL A 320 2.07 13.01 32.56
CA VAL A 320 2.67 11.98 33.41
C VAL A 320 1.70 10.83 33.57
N TYR A 321 2.20 9.61 33.38
CA TYR A 321 1.46 8.37 33.50
C TYR A 321 2.06 7.55 34.64
N TYR A 322 1.26 7.32 35.68
CA TYR A 322 1.56 6.35 36.75
C TYR A 322 0.86 5.05 36.39
N VAL A 323 1.63 4.02 36.07
CA VAL A 323 1.09 2.78 35.48
C VAL A 323 1.51 1.55 36.28
N GLU A 324 0.63 0.57 36.32
CA GLU A 324 1.00 -0.79 36.71
C GLU A 324 1.80 -1.47 35.60
N ASP A 325 2.48 -2.56 35.93
CA ASP A 325 3.33 -3.34 34.99
C ASP A 325 2.55 -3.74 33.71
N SER A 326 1.32 -4.22 33.84
CA SER A 326 0.43 -4.60 32.74
C SER A 326 0.04 -3.45 31.82
N GLY A 327 0.16 -2.21 32.29
CA GLY A 327 -0.14 -0.99 31.54
C GLY A 327 0.99 -0.52 30.62
N ILE A 328 2.22 -1.02 30.77
CA ILE A 328 3.43 -0.50 30.07
C ILE A 328 3.21 -0.43 28.56
N THR A 329 2.84 -1.56 27.94
CA THR A 329 2.75 -1.63 26.47
C THR A 329 1.71 -0.66 25.94
N LYS A 330 0.51 -0.68 26.52
CA LYS A 330 -0.60 0.19 26.08
C LYS A 330 -0.23 1.66 26.21
N THR A 331 0.29 2.08 27.36
CA THR A 331 0.65 3.48 27.59
C THR A 331 1.70 3.95 26.58
N VAL A 332 2.73 3.16 26.31
CA VAL A 332 3.78 3.51 25.34
C VAL A 332 3.27 3.51 23.90
N THR A 333 2.53 2.49 23.47
CA THR A 333 2.13 2.35 22.05
C THR A 333 0.87 3.10 21.68
N GLU A 334 0.06 3.53 22.65
CA GLU A 334 -1.20 4.23 22.40
C GLU A 334 -1.20 5.64 22.99
N GLU A 335 -1.06 5.79 24.30
CA GLU A 335 -1.26 7.10 24.95
C GLU A 335 -0.10 8.05 24.65
N ILE A 336 1.15 7.60 24.81
CA ILE A 336 2.34 8.39 24.44
C ILE A 336 2.36 8.66 22.92
N LEU A 337 1.95 7.69 22.09
CA LEU A 337 1.85 7.88 20.65
C LEU A 337 0.90 9.03 20.30
N LYS A 338 -0.30 9.08 20.91
CA LYS A 338 -1.26 10.18 20.68
C LYS A 338 -0.71 11.54 21.09
N GLU A 339 0.09 11.59 22.16
CA GLU A 339 0.68 12.83 22.67
C GLU A 339 1.78 13.43 21.77
N ILE A 340 2.39 12.60 20.93
CA ILE A 340 3.49 12.95 20.02
C ILE A 340 2.98 13.10 18.59
N ALA A 341 2.31 12.07 18.09
CA ALA A 341 1.82 11.95 16.73
C ALA A 341 0.33 11.55 16.78
N PRO A 342 -0.59 12.51 17.00
CA PRO A 342 -2.03 12.25 16.94
C PRO A 342 -2.43 11.69 15.56
N GLU A 343 -3.67 11.22 15.43
CA GLU A 343 -4.12 10.63 14.16
C GLU A 343 -3.99 11.62 13.00
N LYS A 344 -3.54 11.10 11.86
CA LYS A 344 -3.25 11.85 10.65
C LYS A 344 -4.47 12.65 10.18
N THR A 345 -4.28 13.92 9.85
CA THR A 345 -5.23 14.61 8.98
C THR A 345 -4.95 14.17 7.53
N ILE A 346 -5.90 13.46 6.93
CA ILE A 346 -5.83 13.13 5.51
C ILE A 346 -6.21 14.38 4.73
N ILE A 347 -5.28 14.94 3.97
CA ILE A 347 -5.58 16.06 3.09
C ILE A 347 -5.92 15.48 1.71
N THR A 348 -7.21 15.46 1.40
CA THR A 348 -7.69 15.20 0.05
C THR A 348 -8.10 16.52 -0.59
N SER A 349 -7.24 17.06 -1.44
CA SER A 349 -7.56 18.28 -2.22
C SER A 349 -8.55 18.02 -3.36
N TYR A 350 -8.75 16.74 -3.73
CA TYR A 350 -9.68 16.32 -4.77
C TYR A 350 -10.57 15.17 -4.29
N THR A 351 -11.82 15.21 -4.73
CA THR A 351 -12.84 14.17 -4.48
C THR A 351 -13.54 13.85 -5.78
N LEU A 352 -13.69 12.56 -6.08
CA LEU A 352 -14.46 12.06 -7.22
C LEU A 352 -15.75 11.43 -6.68
N THR A 353 -16.87 12.01 -7.05
CA THR A 353 -18.19 11.64 -6.54
C THR A 353 -19.21 11.55 -7.67
N ASN A 354 -20.36 10.94 -7.38
CA ASN A 354 -21.50 10.84 -8.29
C ASN A 354 -21.10 10.30 -9.69
N ILE A 355 -20.23 9.29 -9.72
CA ILE A 355 -19.73 8.71 -10.96
C ILE A 355 -20.83 7.81 -11.54
N VAL A 356 -21.23 8.04 -12.78
CA VAL A 356 -22.21 7.25 -13.52
C VAL A 356 -21.59 6.81 -14.84
N ILE A 357 -21.39 5.51 -14.99
CA ILE A 357 -20.85 4.89 -16.19
C ILE A 357 -21.99 4.21 -16.94
N LYS A 358 -22.18 4.57 -18.21
CA LYS A 358 -23.12 3.90 -19.09
C LYS A 358 -22.42 3.22 -20.25
N ASP A 359 -22.68 1.93 -20.42
CA ASP A 359 -22.11 1.12 -21.50
C ASP A 359 -23.23 0.76 -22.49
N TYR A 360 -23.17 1.34 -23.69
CA TYR A 360 -24.22 1.25 -24.70
C TYR A 360 -23.91 0.15 -25.71
N PHE A 361 -24.84 -0.77 -25.94
CA PHE A 361 -24.68 -1.93 -26.81
C PHE A 361 -25.21 -1.70 -28.23
N PRO A 362 -24.55 -2.26 -29.26
CA PRO A 362 -25.10 -2.39 -30.60
C PRO A 362 -26.38 -3.23 -30.62
N ASP A 363 -27.31 -2.91 -31.53
CA ASP A 363 -28.60 -3.61 -31.58
C ASP A 363 -28.42 -5.10 -31.90
N ASN A 364 -27.42 -5.44 -32.72
CA ASN A 364 -27.07 -6.83 -33.02
C ASN A 364 -26.54 -7.58 -31.78
N ILE A 365 -25.86 -6.92 -30.83
CA ILE A 365 -25.50 -7.51 -29.54
C ILE A 365 -26.76 -7.74 -28.71
N VAL A 366 -27.60 -6.72 -28.52
CA VAL A 366 -28.81 -6.80 -27.68
C VAL A 366 -29.80 -7.87 -28.17
N LYS A 367 -29.92 -8.03 -29.50
CA LYS A 367 -30.81 -9.02 -30.11
C LYS A 367 -30.28 -10.44 -30.03
N ASN A 368 -28.96 -10.64 -30.15
CA ASN A 368 -28.37 -11.96 -30.34
C ASN A 368 -27.58 -12.51 -29.15
N PHE A 369 -27.36 -11.70 -28.11
CA PHE A 369 -26.66 -12.09 -26.89
C PHE A 369 -27.52 -11.85 -25.65
N ASP A 370 -27.41 -12.74 -24.68
CA ASP A 370 -27.91 -12.57 -23.33
C ASP A 370 -26.85 -11.88 -22.46
N TYR A 371 -27.29 -10.91 -21.67
CA TYR A 371 -26.49 -10.28 -20.63
C TYR A 371 -26.64 -11.08 -19.34
N VAL A 372 -25.52 -11.45 -18.71
CA VAL A 372 -25.50 -12.12 -17.42
C VAL A 372 -24.47 -11.43 -16.54
N GLU A 373 -24.91 -10.81 -15.44
CA GLU A 373 -23.99 -10.31 -14.41
C GLU A 373 -23.24 -11.50 -13.78
N ILE A 374 -21.90 -11.45 -13.77
CA ILE A 374 -21.08 -12.52 -13.20
C ILE A 374 -20.74 -12.20 -11.74
N THR A 375 -20.32 -10.97 -11.50
CA THR A 375 -19.91 -10.49 -10.19
C THR A 375 -20.60 -9.17 -9.92
N LYS A 376 -21.19 -9.04 -8.72
CA LYS A 376 -21.68 -7.75 -8.26
C LYS A 376 -20.56 -6.72 -8.32
N ALA A 377 -20.92 -5.49 -8.67
CA ALA A 377 -19.99 -4.38 -8.63
C ALA A 377 -19.29 -4.29 -7.26
N THR A 378 -17.96 -4.18 -7.26
CA THR A 378 -17.19 -4.07 -5.99
C THR A 378 -17.35 -2.71 -5.33
N LYS A 379 -17.86 -1.71 -6.07
CA LYS A 379 -18.22 -0.37 -5.61
C LYS A 379 -19.54 0.06 -6.22
N GLY A 380 -20.38 0.72 -5.43
CA GLY A 380 -21.65 1.26 -5.89
C GLY A 380 -22.63 0.18 -6.36
N THR A 381 -23.45 0.50 -7.36
CA THR A 381 -24.53 -0.37 -7.85
C THR A 381 -24.58 -0.37 -9.37
N ALA A 382 -24.85 -1.54 -9.97
CA ALA A 382 -25.04 -1.68 -11.41
C ALA A 382 -26.47 -2.19 -11.73
N THR A 383 -26.96 -1.88 -12.93
CA THR A 383 -28.21 -2.46 -13.45
C THR A 383 -28.03 -3.95 -13.71
N SER A 384 -29.01 -4.76 -13.31
CA SER A 384 -28.99 -6.22 -13.50
C SER A 384 -29.37 -6.68 -14.90
N GLU A 385 -29.92 -5.78 -15.73
CA GLU A 385 -30.37 -6.05 -17.09
C GLU A 385 -30.03 -4.88 -18.03
N ILE A 386 -30.05 -5.14 -19.34
CA ILE A 386 -29.90 -4.09 -20.37
C ILE A 386 -31.20 -3.28 -20.46
N ASP A 387 -31.13 -1.97 -20.23
CA ASP A 387 -32.22 -1.04 -20.53
C ASP A 387 -32.44 -0.99 -22.05
N LYS A 388 -33.62 -1.38 -22.50
CA LYS A 388 -33.97 -1.47 -23.93
C LYS A 388 -34.31 -0.12 -24.56
N LYS A 389 -34.47 0.95 -23.77
CA LYS A 389 -34.77 2.29 -24.30
C LYS A 389 -33.58 2.90 -25.01
N ASP A 390 -32.39 2.75 -24.41
CA ASP A 390 -31.12 3.25 -24.94
C ASP A 390 -30.09 2.13 -25.19
N ASN A 391 -30.48 0.87 -24.99
CA ASN A 391 -29.64 -0.31 -25.12
C ASN A 391 -28.38 -0.20 -24.26
N SER A 392 -28.51 0.11 -22.96
CA SER A 392 -27.36 0.29 -22.08
C SER A 392 -27.46 -0.46 -20.76
N ILE A 393 -26.31 -0.64 -20.10
CA ILE A 393 -26.24 -0.86 -18.65
C ILE A 393 -25.70 0.39 -17.97
N THR A 394 -26.08 0.60 -16.71
CA THR A 394 -25.60 1.73 -15.91
C THR A 394 -24.91 1.22 -14.64
N TRP A 395 -23.73 1.76 -14.33
CA TRP A 395 -22.98 1.53 -13.10
C TRP A 395 -22.75 2.86 -12.38
N THR A 396 -23.26 2.98 -11.16
CA THR A 396 -23.20 4.20 -10.35
C THR A 396 -22.32 3.99 -9.13
N ILE A 397 -21.38 4.90 -8.89
CA ILE A 397 -20.44 4.90 -7.76
C ILE A 397 -20.57 6.24 -7.02
N PRO A 398 -21.09 6.25 -5.78
CA PRO A 398 -21.30 7.50 -5.04
C PRO A 398 -20.01 8.28 -4.76
N GLU A 399 -18.95 7.58 -4.37
CA GLU A 399 -17.64 8.16 -4.06
C GLU A 399 -16.55 7.15 -4.43
N LEU A 400 -15.45 7.63 -5.01
CA LEU A 400 -14.24 6.86 -5.23
C LEU A 400 -13.05 7.54 -4.55
N LYS A 401 -12.64 7.04 -3.39
CA LYS A 401 -11.61 7.65 -2.54
C LYS A 401 -10.21 7.51 -3.16
N PRO A 402 -9.22 8.31 -2.72
CA PRO A 402 -7.84 8.17 -3.19
C PRO A 402 -7.32 6.74 -3.06
N ASN A 403 -6.63 6.26 -4.09
CA ASN A 403 -6.12 4.89 -4.24
C ASN A 403 -7.18 3.78 -4.23
N GLU A 404 -8.48 4.10 -4.31
CA GLU A 404 -9.50 3.07 -4.47
C GLU A 404 -9.69 2.68 -5.94
N GLU A 405 -10.14 1.44 -6.12
CA GLU A 405 -10.63 0.93 -7.39
C GLU A 405 -11.98 0.24 -7.23
N GLY A 406 -12.73 0.21 -8.33
CA GLY A 406 -13.98 -0.52 -8.46
C GLY A 406 -13.98 -1.33 -9.74
N THR A 407 -14.70 -2.44 -9.74
CA THR A 407 -14.86 -3.33 -10.90
C THR A 407 -16.29 -3.82 -11.03
N LEU A 408 -16.73 -3.99 -12.28
CA LEU A 408 -17.96 -4.67 -12.67
C LEU A 408 -17.63 -5.64 -13.81
N THR A 409 -18.01 -6.91 -13.67
CA THR A 409 -17.80 -7.93 -14.71
C THR A 409 -19.13 -8.57 -15.10
N TYR A 410 -19.40 -8.57 -16.41
CA TYR A 410 -20.58 -9.18 -16.99
C TYR A 410 -20.22 -10.09 -18.17
N LYS A 411 -21.13 -11.00 -18.49
CA LYS A 411 -21.01 -11.98 -19.57
C LYS A 411 -22.01 -11.66 -20.68
N LEU A 412 -21.53 -11.68 -21.92
CA LEU A 412 -22.36 -11.77 -23.11
C LEU A 412 -22.36 -13.22 -23.59
N LYS A 413 -23.53 -13.86 -23.59
CA LYS A 413 -23.71 -15.24 -24.04
C LYS A 413 -24.51 -15.26 -25.33
N LEU A 414 -23.97 -15.86 -26.39
CA LEU A 414 -24.72 -15.99 -27.64
C LEU A 414 -25.99 -16.81 -27.43
N LYS A 415 -27.12 -16.31 -27.91
CA LYS A 415 -28.42 -16.99 -27.85
C LYS A 415 -28.44 -18.24 -28.72
N ASP A 416 -29.36 -19.16 -28.45
CA ASP A 416 -29.46 -20.42 -29.19
C ASP A 416 -29.86 -20.23 -30.66
N ASN A 417 -30.72 -19.24 -30.93
CA ASN A 417 -31.10 -18.82 -32.27
C ASN A 417 -30.70 -17.36 -32.47
N ILE A 418 -29.95 -17.08 -33.53
CA ILE A 418 -29.39 -15.76 -33.84
C ILE A 418 -29.76 -15.34 -35.26
N GLU A 419 -29.81 -14.03 -35.50
CA GLU A 419 -30.06 -13.45 -36.82
C GLU A 419 -28.89 -13.80 -37.76
N LYS A 420 -29.17 -14.38 -38.92
CA LYS A 420 -28.13 -14.73 -39.91
C LYS A 420 -27.34 -13.51 -40.42
N SER A 421 -27.90 -12.32 -40.30
CA SER A 421 -27.25 -11.04 -40.66
C SER A 421 -25.99 -10.72 -39.84
N ILE A 422 -25.78 -11.38 -38.69
CA ILE A 422 -24.58 -11.15 -37.86
C ILE A 422 -23.40 -12.05 -38.23
N ILE A 423 -23.57 -12.95 -39.20
CA ILE A 423 -22.52 -13.86 -39.67
C ILE A 423 -21.60 -13.14 -40.66
N GLY A 424 -20.29 -13.32 -40.50
CA GLY A 424 -19.26 -12.74 -41.38
C GLY A 424 -19.04 -11.24 -41.17
N ILE A 425 -19.60 -10.64 -40.12
CA ILE A 425 -19.41 -9.23 -39.78
C ILE A 425 -18.71 -9.05 -38.44
N ASN A 426 -18.07 -7.89 -38.26
CA ASN A 426 -17.47 -7.48 -37.00
C ASN A 426 -18.56 -7.01 -36.02
N LEU A 427 -18.53 -7.56 -34.81
CA LEU A 427 -19.46 -7.29 -33.72
C LEU A 427 -18.71 -6.61 -32.58
N PRO A 428 -18.64 -5.25 -32.57
CA PRO A 428 -18.13 -4.53 -31.41
C PRO A 428 -19.03 -4.78 -30.20
N THR A 429 -18.43 -4.93 -29.02
CA THR A 429 -19.17 -5.25 -27.78
C THR A 429 -19.88 -4.03 -27.19
N ASN A 430 -19.53 -2.80 -27.59
CA ASN A 430 -20.32 -1.59 -27.33
C ASN A 430 -20.32 -0.62 -28.53
N LYS A 431 -21.36 0.23 -28.61
CA LYS A 431 -21.39 1.45 -29.42
C LYS A 431 -20.45 2.49 -28.80
N LYS A 432 -20.57 2.71 -27.49
CA LYS A 432 -19.72 3.60 -26.69
C LYS A 432 -19.92 3.36 -25.19
N VAL A 433 -18.99 3.86 -24.39
CA VAL A 433 -19.16 4.07 -22.95
C VAL A 433 -19.15 5.57 -22.67
N THR A 434 -20.04 6.04 -21.79
CA THR A 434 -20.02 7.42 -21.26
C THR A 434 -19.77 7.41 -19.75
N ILE A 435 -19.13 8.46 -19.25
CA ILE A 435 -18.88 8.70 -17.82
C ILE A 435 -19.32 10.11 -17.48
N ASP A 436 -20.31 10.21 -16.59
CA ASP A 436 -20.70 11.43 -15.89
C ASP A 436 -20.12 11.39 -14.47
N TYR A 437 -19.64 12.52 -13.93
CA TYR A 437 -19.04 12.57 -12.60
C TYR A 437 -19.01 14.00 -12.05
N GLU A 438 -18.79 14.09 -10.74
CA GLU A 438 -18.47 15.32 -10.04
C GLU A 438 -17.03 15.29 -9.53
N GLU A 439 -16.34 16.40 -9.70
CA GLU A 439 -15.05 16.67 -9.07
C GLU A 439 -15.21 17.81 -8.08
N ASN A 440 -14.89 17.55 -6.81
CA ASN A 440 -15.03 18.54 -5.74
C ASN A 440 -16.45 19.13 -5.64
N GLY A 441 -17.46 18.27 -5.75
CA GLY A 441 -18.89 18.64 -5.71
C GLY A 441 -19.36 19.46 -6.91
N LYS A 442 -18.55 19.57 -7.97
CA LYS A 442 -18.91 20.26 -9.21
C LYS A 442 -19.03 19.27 -10.34
N LYS A 443 -20.18 19.28 -11.01
CA LYS A 443 -20.43 18.48 -12.21
C LYS A 443 -19.44 18.85 -13.31
N GLN A 444 -18.86 17.83 -13.93
CA GLN A 444 -17.90 17.98 -15.01
C GLN A 444 -18.54 17.64 -16.36
N ASP A 445 -17.85 17.99 -17.44
CA ASP A 445 -18.25 17.58 -18.78
C ASP A 445 -18.18 16.05 -18.92
N PRO A 446 -19.21 15.41 -19.48
CA PRO A 446 -19.23 13.97 -19.69
C PRO A 446 -18.06 13.53 -20.59
N LYS A 447 -17.48 12.37 -20.29
CA LYS A 447 -16.44 11.75 -21.12
C LYS A 447 -16.99 10.52 -21.82
N GLU A 448 -16.44 10.18 -22.98
CA GLU A 448 -16.87 8.99 -23.71
C GLU A 448 -15.75 8.31 -24.49
N THR A 449 -15.93 7.02 -24.78
CA THR A 449 -15.06 6.25 -25.67
C THR A 449 -15.87 5.24 -26.49
N PRO A 450 -15.69 5.17 -27.82
CA PRO A 450 -16.33 4.15 -28.65
C PRO A 450 -15.57 2.82 -28.66
N LYS A 451 -14.34 2.79 -28.14
CA LYS A 451 -13.46 1.62 -28.25
C LYS A 451 -13.99 0.43 -27.44
N SER A 452 -13.90 -0.75 -28.04
CA SER A 452 -14.41 -2.00 -27.47
C SER A 452 -13.77 -3.23 -28.09
N PRO A 453 -13.71 -4.37 -27.37
CA PRO A 453 -13.40 -5.65 -27.97
C PRO A 453 -14.40 -5.97 -29.10
N ILE A 454 -13.90 -6.59 -30.17
CA ILE A 454 -14.66 -6.94 -31.37
C ILE A 454 -14.58 -8.46 -31.58
N VAL A 455 -15.73 -9.10 -31.76
CA VAL A 455 -15.84 -10.51 -32.11
C VAL A 455 -16.48 -10.70 -33.48
N ALA A 456 -16.36 -11.87 -34.06
CA ALA A 456 -17.07 -12.23 -35.28
C ALA A 456 -17.59 -13.67 -35.18
N LEU A 457 -18.66 -13.94 -35.92
CA LEU A 457 -19.24 -15.27 -36.07
C LEU A 457 -19.12 -15.73 -37.51
N ASP A 458 -18.72 -16.99 -37.71
CA ASP A 458 -18.67 -17.63 -39.03
C ASP A 458 -19.54 -18.90 -39.03
N MET A 459 -19.95 -19.39 -40.21
CA MET A 459 -20.64 -20.68 -40.31
C MET A 459 -19.67 -21.83 -40.07
N VAL A 460 -20.14 -22.88 -39.38
CA VAL A 460 -19.43 -24.17 -39.35
C VAL A 460 -19.42 -24.74 -40.78
N PRO A 461 -18.26 -25.13 -41.32
CA PRO A 461 -18.19 -25.70 -42.67
C PRO A 461 -19.04 -26.97 -42.78
N ASN A 462 -19.95 -27.03 -43.76
CA ASN A 462 -20.82 -28.19 -43.99
C ASN A 462 -20.09 -29.44 -44.53
N LYS A 463 -18.80 -29.35 -44.85
CA LYS A 463 -17.95 -30.45 -45.32
C LYS A 463 -16.51 -30.23 -44.82
N PRO A 464 -15.73 -31.29 -44.51
CA PRO A 464 -14.28 -31.14 -44.42
C PRO A 464 -13.78 -30.51 -45.74
N LEU A 465 -12.85 -29.56 -45.64
CA LEU A 465 -12.18 -29.00 -46.81
C LEU A 465 -11.66 -30.18 -47.66
N PRO A 466 -11.88 -30.21 -49.00
CA PRO A 466 -11.28 -31.25 -49.82
C PRO A 466 -9.77 -31.22 -49.60
N GLN A 467 -9.21 -32.38 -49.26
CA GLN A 467 -7.77 -32.56 -49.14
C GLN A 467 -7.17 -32.20 -50.52
N THR A 468 -6.52 -31.05 -50.63
CA THR A 468 -5.80 -30.69 -51.86
C THR A 468 -4.65 -31.67 -52.05
N GLY A 469 -4.73 -32.48 -53.11
CA GLY A 469 -3.62 -33.26 -53.65
C GLY A 469 -3.22 -34.48 -52.83
N ASN A 470 -3.86 -35.62 -53.11
CA ASN A 470 -3.28 -36.92 -52.82
C ASN A 470 -2.08 -37.12 -53.78
N TYR A 471 -0.89 -36.63 -53.42
CA TYR A 471 0.33 -37.06 -54.08
C TYR A 471 0.67 -38.44 -53.55
N THR A 472 0.22 -39.45 -54.30
CA THR A 472 0.75 -40.80 -54.28
C THR A 472 2.26 -40.71 -54.37
N ILE A 473 2.94 -40.95 -53.24
CA ILE A 473 4.40 -41.02 -53.16
C ILE A 473 4.83 -42.24 -53.96
N TYR A 474 5.20 -42.04 -55.23
CA TYR A 474 6.08 -42.98 -55.90
C TYR A 474 7.47 -42.84 -55.28
N THR A 475 7.86 -43.89 -54.59
CA THR A 475 9.21 -44.15 -54.09
C THR A 475 10.27 -43.93 -55.16
N ILE A 476 11.15 -42.96 -54.97
CA ILE A 476 12.54 -43.08 -55.40
C ILE A 476 13.36 -43.18 -54.12
N SER A 477 13.57 -44.43 -53.74
CA SER A 477 14.74 -44.89 -53.01
C SER A 477 16.01 -44.41 -53.70
N ILE A 478 16.81 -43.58 -53.03
CA ILE A 478 18.28 -43.47 -53.16
C ILE A 478 18.78 -42.63 -51.96
N MET A 479 19.64 -43.26 -51.15
CA MET A 479 20.61 -42.65 -50.23
C MET A 479 20.15 -42.25 -48.80
N ILE A 480 19.73 -43.24 -48.01
CA ILE A 480 20.22 -43.35 -46.63
C ILE A 480 21.43 -44.29 -46.70
N GLY A 481 22.62 -43.70 -46.74
CA GLY A 481 23.86 -44.46 -46.86
C GLY A 481 25.06 -43.56 -47.11
N LEU A 482 25.25 -42.49 -46.32
CA LEU A 482 26.54 -41.80 -46.14
C LEU A 482 26.50 -40.65 -45.09
N ALA A 483 25.79 -40.84 -43.98
CA ALA A 483 25.90 -39.97 -42.80
C ALA A 483 26.53 -40.68 -41.58
N LEU A 484 27.24 -41.80 -41.83
CA LEU A 484 28.03 -42.55 -40.84
C LEU A 484 29.50 -42.74 -41.24
N ALA A 485 30.03 -41.92 -42.18
CA ALA A 485 31.43 -42.02 -42.61
C ALA A 485 32.12 -40.68 -42.89
N ILE A 486 31.77 -39.61 -42.16
CA ILE A 486 32.62 -38.39 -42.03
C ILE A 486 32.68 -37.99 -40.54
N GLY A 487 32.76 -39.01 -39.68
CA GLY A 487 33.30 -38.91 -38.33
C GLY A 487 34.43 -39.92 -38.28
N VAL A 488 35.66 -39.43 -38.08
CA VAL A 488 36.95 -40.16 -38.12
C VAL A 488 37.62 -40.11 -39.49
N GLY A 489 38.60 -39.20 -39.59
CA GLY A 489 39.73 -39.36 -40.49
C GLY A 489 40.05 -38.13 -41.34
N PHE A 490 40.55 -37.04 -40.74
CA PHE A 490 41.74 -36.38 -41.28
C PHE A 490 42.48 -35.62 -40.17
N LYS A 491 43.49 -36.33 -39.67
CA LYS A 491 44.65 -35.85 -38.94
C LYS A 491 45.70 -35.49 -40.00
N ILE A 492 45.98 -34.20 -40.21
CA ILE A 492 47.21 -33.69 -40.83
C ILE A 492 47.54 -32.41 -40.05
N LYS A 493 48.37 -32.47 -39.01
CA LYS A 493 49.85 -32.45 -39.03
C LYS A 493 50.41 -31.21 -39.74
N SER A 494 50.97 -30.33 -38.92
CA SER A 494 51.89 -29.28 -39.34
C SER A 494 53.04 -29.85 -40.18
N LYS A 495 53.59 -29.02 -41.05
CA LYS A 495 54.99 -29.07 -41.42
C LYS A 495 55.49 -27.64 -41.66
N ASN A 496 56.57 -27.35 -40.93
CA ASN A 496 57.67 -26.42 -41.19
C ASN A 496 57.34 -24.96 -41.47
#